data_AF-A0AAN9G751-F1
#
_entry.id   AF-A0AAN9G751-F1
#
_cell.length_a   1.000
_cell.length_b   1.000
_cell.length_c   1.000
_cell.angle_alpha   90.00
_cell.angle_beta   90.00
_cell.angle_gamma   90.00
#
_symmetry.space_group_name_H-M   'P 1'
#
loop_
_entity.id
_entity.type
_entity.pdbx_description
1 polymer ?
#
loop_
_entity_poly.entity_id
_entity_poly.type
_entity_poly.pdbx_seq_one_letter_code
_entity_poly.pdbx_strand_id
1 'polypeptide(L)'
;MHSQFWRPSQGENFHTSWRNSTTSNNKGEWYCSARLPAHCGIPGNERADKLAKLGAQGDQTDNPVSFMEKKTLIKAVFRPQKRKDDYHLLTRHEQVVLMRLRTGHNRLNAHMSQKMKLVASPTCSCGLEDQTTEHILQRCTILESLRKTVWPTAVSLHCKLYGGKEDLEKTASFVSLSGLTI
;
A
#
# COMPACT_ATOMS: atom_id res chain seq x y z
N MET A 1 -34.89 -13.32 38.67
CA MET A 1 -33.58 -14.01 38.55
C MET A 1 -32.64 -13.11 37.76
N HIS A 2 -31.64 -12.52 38.42
CA HIS A 2 -30.70 -11.56 37.83
C HIS A 2 -29.88 -12.21 36.71
N SER A 3 -29.98 -11.69 35.47
CA SER A 3 -28.96 -11.99 34.46
C SER A 3 -27.77 -11.07 34.69
N GLN A 4 -26.66 -11.63 35.15
CA GLN A 4 -25.41 -10.92 35.24
C GLN A 4 -24.86 -10.74 33.82
N PHE A 5 -25.04 -9.54 33.27
CA PHE A 5 -24.29 -9.10 32.11
C PHE A 5 -22.81 -9.05 32.50
N TRP A 6 -21.95 -9.83 31.82
CA TRP A 6 -20.51 -9.75 32.03
C TRP A 6 -20.06 -8.32 31.69
N ARG A 7 -19.67 -7.55 32.72
CA ARG A 7 -19.03 -6.24 32.56
C ARG A 7 -17.52 -6.43 32.68
N PRO A 8 -16.70 -5.86 31.77
CA PRO A 8 -15.26 -5.85 31.95
C PRO A 8 -14.93 -5.18 33.29
N SER A 9 -14.08 -5.81 34.11
CA SER A 9 -13.53 -5.19 35.32
C SER A 9 -12.77 -3.92 34.94
N GLN A 10 -13.03 -2.82 35.64
CA GLN A 10 -12.37 -1.55 35.39
C GLN A 10 -10.85 -1.71 35.59
N GLY A 11 -10.10 -1.69 34.49
CA GLY A 11 -8.65 -1.83 34.50
C GLY A 11 -8.03 -2.30 33.17
N GLU A 12 -8.80 -2.93 32.28
CA GLU A 12 -8.25 -3.43 31.01
C GLU A 12 -8.49 -2.42 29.87
N ASN A 13 -7.46 -1.64 29.55
CA ASN A 13 -7.42 -0.76 28.38
C ASN A 13 -7.38 -1.57 27.07
N PHE A 14 -8.51 -2.14 26.65
CA PHE A 14 -8.67 -2.67 25.29
C PHE A 14 -9.25 -1.60 24.37
N HIS A 15 -8.34 -0.91 23.68
CA HIS A 15 -8.63 0.15 22.72
C HIS A 15 -9.21 -0.42 21.41
N THR A 16 -10.42 -0.97 21.44
CA THR A 16 -11.18 -1.29 20.22
C THR A 16 -12.64 -0.91 20.41
N SER A 17 -13.14 -0.06 19.52
CA SER A 17 -14.56 0.32 19.44
C SER A 17 -15.43 -0.92 19.20
N TRP A 18 -16.07 -1.42 20.25
CA TRP A 18 -17.01 -2.52 20.18
C TRP A 18 -18.36 -2.01 19.66
N ARG A 19 -18.73 -2.37 18.43
CA ARG A 19 -20.08 -2.10 17.90
C ARG A 19 -21.00 -3.22 18.37
N ASN A 20 -21.71 -2.98 19.47
CA ASN A 20 -22.69 -3.92 20.00
C ASN A 20 -24.08 -3.56 19.44
N SER A 21 -24.82 -4.57 18.99
CA SER A 21 -26.24 -4.41 18.64
C SER A 21 -27.08 -5.28 19.56
N THR A 22 -28.07 -4.67 20.20
CA THR A 22 -29.02 -5.36 21.07
C THR A 22 -30.36 -5.49 20.35
N THR A 23 -30.87 -6.70 20.25
CA THR A 23 -32.15 -6.97 19.57
C THR A 23 -32.97 -7.95 20.43
N SER A 24 -34.30 -7.84 20.38
CA SER A 24 -35.22 -8.76 21.05
C SER A 24 -35.90 -9.70 20.06
N ASN A 25 -36.07 -10.96 20.44
CA ASN A 25 -36.91 -11.96 19.74
C ASN A 25 -38.40 -11.67 20.00
N ASN A 26 -39.28 -12.12 19.11
CA ASN A 26 -40.75 -12.17 19.29
C ASN A 26 -41.22 -12.86 20.59
N LYS A 27 -40.35 -13.60 21.29
CA LYS A 27 -40.60 -14.21 22.61
C LYS A 27 -40.10 -13.36 23.80
N GLY A 28 -39.59 -12.15 23.58
CA GLY A 28 -39.11 -11.24 24.64
C GLY A 28 -37.70 -11.51 25.16
N GLU A 29 -36.93 -12.38 24.50
CA GLU A 29 -35.54 -12.67 24.85
C GLU A 29 -34.60 -11.65 24.21
N TRP A 30 -33.65 -11.12 24.99
CA TRP A 30 -32.68 -10.13 24.55
C TRP A 30 -31.31 -10.76 24.29
N TYR A 31 -30.69 -10.40 23.17
CA TYR A 31 -29.34 -10.82 22.83
C TYR A 31 -28.49 -9.64 22.35
N CYS A 32 -27.22 -9.68 22.71
CA CYS A 32 -26.20 -8.74 22.23
C CYS A 32 -25.20 -9.48 21.36
N SER A 33 -24.98 -8.96 20.15
CA SER A 33 -23.97 -9.46 19.23
C SER A 33 -22.75 -8.54 19.24
N ALA A 34 -21.55 -9.12 19.33
CA ALA A 34 -20.27 -8.43 19.28
C ALA A 34 -19.31 -9.16 18.34
N ARG A 35 -18.42 -8.43 17.66
CA ARG A 35 -17.37 -8.99 16.79
C ARG A 35 -16.03 -8.97 17.52
N LEU A 36 -15.58 -10.14 17.98
CA LEU A 36 -14.32 -10.29 18.71
C LEU A 36 -13.12 -10.45 17.74
N PRO A 37 -11.97 -9.81 17.98
CA PRO A 37 -10.72 -10.16 17.31
C PRO A 37 -10.30 -11.60 17.67
N ALA A 38 -9.64 -12.30 16.74
CA ALA A 38 -9.06 -13.61 17.01
C ALA A 38 -7.86 -13.50 17.96
N HIS A 39 -7.61 -14.55 18.76
CA HIS A 39 -6.43 -14.67 19.63
C HIS A 39 -6.24 -13.54 20.65
N CYS A 40 -7.34 -13.06 21.23
CA CYS A 40 -7.33 -11.99 22.24
C CYS A 40 -7.39 -12.50 23.69
N GLY A 41 -7.13 -13.79 23.96
CA GLY A 41 -7.11 -14.33 25.33
C GLY A 41 -8.49 -14.61 25.94
N ILE A 42 -9.59 -14.39 25.21
CA ILE A 42 -10.95 -14.62 25.72
C ILE A 42 -11.25 -16.13 25.70
N PRO A 43 -11.42 -16.81 26.85
CA PRO A 43 -11.49 -18.27 26.91
C PRO A 43 -12.61 -18.90 26.07
N GLY A 44 -13.77 -18.24 26.00
CA GLY A 44 -14.89 -18.69 25.18
C GLY A 44 -14.60 -18.62 23.68
N ASN A 45 -13.97 -17.54 23.22
CA ASN A 45 -13.59 -17.36 21.82
C ASN A 45 -12.48 -18.34 21.42
N GLU A 46 -11.49 -18.54 22.28
CA GLU A 46 -10.39 -19.49 22.04
C GLU A 46 -10.89 -20.94 22.00
N ARG A 47 -11.82 -21.30 22.90
CA ARG A 47 -12.46 -22.62 22.87
C ARG A 47 -13.24 -22.82 21.57
N ALA A 48 -14.00 -21.81 21.13
CA ALA A 48 -14.73 -21.86 19.86
C ALA A 48 -13.77 -21.99 18.66
N ASP A 49 -12.68 -21.21 18.61
CA ASP A 49 -11.67 -21.28 17.55
C ASP A 49 -10.97 -22.65 17.50
N LYS A 50 -10.63 -23.22 18.66
CA LYS A 50 -10.06 -24.58 18.76
C LYS A 50 -11.02 -25.63 18.22
N LEU A 51 -12.29 -25.58 18.61
CA LEU A 51 -13.31 -26.52 18.15
C LEU A 51 -13.55 -26.39 16.64
N ALA A 52 -13.59 -25.16 16.11
CA ALA A 52 -13.71 -24.91 14.68
C ALA A 52 -12.51 -25.48 13.90
N LYS A 53 -11.29 -25.33 14.42
CA LYS A 53 -10.06 -25.92 13.82
C LYS A 53 -10.08 -27.44 13.80
N LEU A 54 -10.53 -28.08 14.89
CA LEU A 54 -10.68 -29.54 14.93
C LEU A 54 -11.76 -30.01 13.94
N GLY A 55 -12.89 -29.32 13.86
CA GLY A 55 -13.94 -29.62 12.89
C GLY A 55 -13.47 -29.45 11.45
N ALA A 56 -12.59 -28.49 11.18
CA ALA A 56 -12.00 -28.29 9.86
C ALA A 56 -11.00 -29.40 9.44
N GLN A 57 -10.53 -30.23 10.38
CA GLN A 57 -9.64 -31.37 10.10
C GLN A 57 -10.39 -32.67 9.78
N GLY A 58 -11.70 -32.74 10.05
CA GLY A 58 -12.51 -33.92 9.74
C GLY A 58 -12.88 -34.01 8.26
N ASP A 59 -13.24 -35.22 7.81
CA ASP A 59 -13.74 -35.45 6.46
C ASP A 59 -15.06 -34.70 6.23
N GLN A 60 -15.07 -33.85 5.20
CA GLN A 60 -16.25 -33.10 4.78
C GLN A 60 -16.90 -33.83 3.60
N THR A 61 -17.99 -34.56 3.86
CA THR A 61 -18.65 -35.47 2.91
C THR A 61 -19.17 -34.77 1.64
N ASP A 62 -19.56 -33.50 1.73
CA ASP A 62 -20.21 -32.75 0.63
C ASP A 62 -19.27 -31.81 -0.12
N ASN A 63 -17.96 -31.96 0.05
CA ASN A 63 -17.03 -30.98 -0.48
C ASN A 63 -15.98 -31.59 -1.43
N PRO A 64 -16.16 -31.47 -2.76
CA PRO A 64 -15.23 -32.06 -3.73
C PRO A 64 -13.87 -31.34 -3.78
N VAL A 65 -13.70 -30.25 -3.03
CA VAL A 65 -12.53 -29.35 -3.10
C VAL A 65 -11.96 -29.13 -1.71
N SER A 66 -10.66 -29.33 -1.52
CA SER A 66 -9.96 -29.18 -0.25
C SER A 66 -10.12 -27.77 0.35
N PHE A 67 -10.02 -27.65 1.68
CA PHE A 67 -9.99 -26.36 2.37
C PHE A 67 -8.95 -25.39 1.79
N MET A 68 -7.77 -25.91 1.43
CA MET A 68 -6.68 -25.09 0.87
C MET A 68 -7.02 -24.50 -0.49
N GLU A 69 -7.72 -25.27 -1.32
CA GLU A 69 -8.19 -24.84 -2.63
C GLU A 69 -9.27 -23.79 -2.49
N LYS A 70 -10.27 -24.02 -1.62
CA LYS A 70 -11.30 -23.01 -1.29
C LYS A 70 -10.71 -21.71 -0.78
N LYS A 71 -9.76 -21.79 0.16
CA LYS A 71 -9.06 -20.62 0.70
C LYS A 71 -8.32 -19.85 -0.40
N THR A 72 -7.73 -20.56 -1.35
CA THR A 72 -7.02 -19.96 -2.48
C THR A 72 -7.98 -19.26 -3.43
N LEU A 73 -9.12 -19.90 -3.77
CA LEU A 73 -10.17 -19.30 -4.60
C LEU A 73 -10.76 -18.05 -3.95
N ILE A 74 -11.13 -18.13 -2.67
CA ILE A 74 -11.62 -16.99 -1.89
C ILE A 74 -10.59 -15.85 -1.90
N LYS A 75 -9.33 -16.15 -1.59
CA LYS A 75 -8.26 -15.14 -1.64
C LYS A 75 -8.09 -14.54 -3.04
N ALA A 76 -8.27 -15.31 -4.11
CA ALA A 76 -8.16 -14.81 -5.48
C ALA A 76 -9.33 -13.87 -5.82
N VAL A 77 -10.55 -14.20 -5.43
CA VAL A 77 -11.74 -13.34 -5.62
C VAL A 77 -11.58 -12.01 -4.89
N PHE A 78 -11.01 -12.02 -3.68
CA PHE A 78 -10.82 -10.81 -2.88
C PHE A 78 -9.47 -10.10 -3.12
N ARG A 79 -8.62 -10.60 -4.03
CA ARG A 79 -7.39 -9.88 -4.39
C ARG A 79 -7.78 -8.62 -5.17
N PRO A 80 -7.40 -7.42 -4.70
CA PRO A 80 -7.61 -6.21 -5.49
C PRO A 80 -6.88 -6.38 -6.81
N GLN A 81 -7.59 -6.11 -7.91
CA GLN A 81 -6.97 -6.09 -9.22
C GLN A 81 -5.88 -5.02 -9.20
N LYS A 82 -4.62 -5.44 -9.40
CA LYS A 82 -3.52 -4.49 -9.56
C LYS A 82 -3.80 -3.72 -10.85
N ARG A 83 -3.90 -2.39 -10.75
CA ARG A 83 -3.95 -1.56 -11.95
C ARG A 83 -2.72 -1.88 -12.79
N LYS A 84 -2.94 -2.19 -14.07
CA LYS A 84 -1.85 -2.46 -15.00
C LYS A 84 -1.10 -1.14 -15.20
N ASP A 85 0.20 -1.16 -14.97
CA ASP A 85 1.05 0.01 -15.12
C ASP A 85 1.31 0.26 -16.60
N ASP A 86 1.02 1.47 -17.07
CA ASP A 86 1.23 1.90 -18.45
C ASP A 86 2.72 1.94 -18.84
N TYR A 87 3.64 1.80 -17.87
CA TYR A 87 5.07 1.60 -18.07
C TYR A 87 5.41 0.60 -19.18
N HIS A 88 4.65 -0.50 -19.28
CA HIS A 88 4.90 -1.54 -20.28
C HIS A 88 4.54 -1.12 -21.72
N LEU A 89 3.85 0.02 -21.90
CA LEU A 89 3.49 0.59 -23.19
C LEU A 89 4.55 1.56 -23.74
N LEU A 90 5.57 1.88 -22.93
CA LEU A 90 6.67 2.77 -23.28
C LEU A 90 7.74 2.04 -24.10
N THR A 91 8.59 2.81 -24.78
CA THR A 91 9.80 2.30 -25.42
C THR A 91 10.79 1.77 -24.38
N ARG A 92 11.73 0.91 -24.80
CA ARG A 92 12.77 0.38 -23.92
C ARG A 92 13.61 1.49 -23.26
N HIS A 93 13.87 2.58 -23.97
CA HIS A 93 14.63 3.70 -23.45
C HIS A 93 13.89 4.42 -22.32
N GLU A 94 12.62 4.77 -22.56
CA GLU A 94 11.76 5.42 -21.57
C GLU A 94 11.53 4.52 -20.34
N GLN A 95 11.38 3.21 -20.56
CA GLN A 95 11.29 2.23 -19.48
C GLN A 95 12.52 2.23 -18.58
N VAL A 96 13.73 2.33 -19.15
CA VAL A 96 14.97 2.40 -18.35
C VAL A 96 15.01 3.70 -17.55
N VAL A 97 14.69 4.83 -18.18
CA VAL A 97 14.60 6.14 -17.53
C VAL A 97 13.65 6.10 -16.34
N LEU A 98 12.40 5.66 -16.55
CA LEU A 98 11.39 5.61 -15.49
C LEU A 98 11.76 4.63 -14.37
N MET A 99 12.35 3.47 -14.69
CA MET A 99 12.77 2.51 -13.67
C MET A 99 13.89 3.09 -12.78
N ARG A 100 14.88 3.76 -13.37
CA ARG A 100 15.96 4.43 -12.63
C ARG A 100 15.45 5.57 -11.75
N LEU A 101 14.44 6.32 -12.22
CA LEU A 101 13.77 7.35 -11.44
C LEU A 101 12.95 6.76 -10.28
N ARG A 102 12.12 5.75 -10.54
CA ARG A 102 11.24 5.12 -9.54
C ARG A 102 12.02 4.42 -8.43
N THR A 103 13.12 3.76 -8.76
CA THR A 103 13.93 3.02 -7.79
C THR A 103 14.99 3.89 -7.11
N GLY A 104 15.28 5.08 -7.65
CA GLY A 104 16.36 5.94 -7.18
C GLY A 104 17.76 5.42 -7.48
N HIS A 105 17.91 4.28 -8.17
CA HIS A 105 19.20 3.75 -8.64
C HIS A 105 19.60 4.46 -9.93
N ASN A 106 20.02 5.70 -9.78
CA ASN A 106 20.34 6.58 -10.88
C ASN A 106 21.61 7.38 -10.62
N ARG A 107 22.08 8.08 -11.66
CA ARG A 107 23.33 8.83 -11.61
C ARG A 107 23.22 10.24 -11.04
N LEU A 108 22.15 10.58 -10.32
CA LEU A 108 22.03 11.87 -9.63
C LEU A 108 22.94 11.92 -8.39
N ASN A 109 23.39 13.12 -8.02
CA ASN A 109 24.38 13.33 -6.96
C ASN A 109 23.96 12.73 -5.61
N ALA A 110 22.66 12.74 -5.27
CA ALA A 110 22.18 12.15 -4.03
C ALA A 110 22.51 10.65 -3.92
N HIS A 111 22.22 9.87 -4.98
CA HIS A 111 22.57 8.45 -5.01
C HIS A 111 24.09 8.24 -5.15
N MET A 112 24.73 9.03 -6.00
CA MET A 112 26.15 8.92 -6.30
C MET A 112 27.06 9.21 -5.10
N SER A 113 26.70 10.16 -4.26
CA SER A 113 27.46 10.46 -3.03
C SER A 113 27.14 9.48 -1.92
N GLN A 114 25.85 9.22 -1.64
CA GLN A 114 25.43 8.46 -0.46
C GLN A 114 25.63 6.95 -0.63
N LYS A 115 25.40 6.40 -1.82
CA LYS A 115 25.48 4.96 -2.10
C LYS A 115 26.77 4.58 -2.80
N MET A 116 27.13 5.29 -3.87
CA MET A 116 28.30 4.95 -4.69
C MET A 116 29.61 5.57 -4.17
N LYS A 117 29.53 6.64 -3.36
CA LYS A 117 30.68 7.41 -2.85
C LYS A 117 31.63 7.91 -3.96
N LEU A 118 31.08 8.20 -5.14
CA LEU A 118 31.83 8.68 -6.30
C LEU A 118 31.84 10.20 -6.44
N VAL A 119 30.90 10.88 -5.78
CA VAL A 119 30.78 12.34 -5.76
C VAL A 119 30.84 12.81 -4.31
N ALA A 120 31.57 13.90 -4.05
CA ALA A 120 31.80 14.40 -2.69
C ALA A 120 30.54 14.97 -2.03
N SER A 121 29.62 15.56 -2.82
CA SER A 121 28.42 16.20 -2.30
C SER A 121 27.14 15.68 -2.98
N PRO A 122 26.05 15.43 -2.21
CA PRO A 122 24.73 15.12 -2.76
C PRO A 122 24.01 16.33 -3.38
N THR A 123 24.49 17.55 -3.14
CA THR A 123 23.80 18.79 -3.47
C THR A 123 23.62 18.97 -4.98
N CYS A 124 22.47 19.49 -5.38
CA CYS A 124 22.21 19.91 -6.75
C CYS A 124 23.00 21.19 -7.08
N SER A 125 23.32 21.38 -8.37
CA SER A 125 23.96 22.61 -8.86
C SER A 125 23.13 23.88 -8.62
N CYS A 126 21.83 23.76 -8.34
CA CYS A 126 20.99 24.88 -7.94
C CYS A 126 21.29 25.39 -6.51
N GLY A 127 22.00 24.61 -5.69
CA GLY A 127 22.43 24.98 -4.34
C GLY A 127 21.36 24.90 -3.25
N LEU A 128 20.11 24.54 -3.58
CA LEU A 128 19.01 24.56 -2.61
C LEU A 128 18.86 23.25 -1.81
N GLU A 129 18.99 22.11 -2.48
CA GLU A 129 18.73 20.79 -1.90
C GLU A 129 19.63 19.73 -2.56
N ASP A 130 19.58 18.52 -2.01
CA ASP A 130 20.17 17.34 -2.62
C ASP A 130 19.54 17.04 -3.99
N GLN A 131 20.38 16.64 -4.94
CA GLN A 131 19.96 16.27 -6.29
C GLN A 131 19.23 14.92 -6.28
N THR A 132 17.99 14.93 -5.80
CA THR A 132 17.08 13.77 -5.79
C THR A 132 16.15 13.81 -6.99
N THR A 133 15.54 12.67 -7.32
CA THR A 133 14.49 12.58 -8.35
C THR A 133 13.34 13.55 -8.04
N GLU A 134 12.91 13.64 -6.79
CA GLU A 134 11.87 14.58 -6.38
C GLU A 134 12.31 16.03 -6.59
N HIS A 135 13.51 16.39 -6.16
CA HIS A 135 14.04 17.74 -6.37
C HIS A 135 14.05 18.10 -7.86
N ILE A 136 14.62 17.24 -8.70
CA ILE A 136 14.68 17.44 -10.15
C ILE A 136 13.28 17.56 -10.76
N LEU A 137 12.32 16.71 -10.37
CA LEU A 137 10.98 16.66 -10.95
C LEU A 137 9.97 17.65 -10.35
N GLN A 138 10.23 18.26 -9.18
CA GLN A 138 9.30 19.20 -8.54
C GLN A 138 9.87 20.58 -8.18
N ARG A 139 11.14 20.71 -7.78
CA ARG A 139 11.64 21.90 -7.04
C ARG A 139 12.86 22.58 -7.64
N CYS A 140 13.62 21.90 -8.50
CA CYS A 140 14.86 22.43 -9.07
C CYS A 140 14.63 23.73 -9.85
N THR A 141 15.22 24.82 -9.38
CA THR A 141 15.06 26.16 -9.97
C THR A 141 15.71 26.28 -11.34
N ILE A 142 16.81 25.57 -11.58
CA ILE A 142 17.50 25.54 -12.88
C ILE A 142 16.61 24.92 -13.96
N LEU A 143 15.85 23.87 -13.61
CA LEU A 143 15.00 23.14 -14.56
C LEU A 143 13.56 23.66 -14.61
N GLU A 144 13.28 24.79 -13.96
CA GLU A 144 11.92 25.30 -13.81
C GLU A 144 11.29 25.70 -15.14
N SER A 145 12.05 26.35 -16.02
CA SER A 145 11.59 26.71 -17.37
C SER A 145 11.20 25.47 -18.18
N LEU A 146 12.07 24.45 -18.20
CA LEU A 146 11.82 23.18 -18.88
C LEU A 146 10.60 22.45 -18.27
N ARG A 147 10.46 22.48 -16.95
CA ARG A 147 9.33 21.88 -16.24
C ARG A 147 8.00 22.49 -16.68
N LYS A 148 7.94 23.82 -16.80
CA LYS A 148 6.72 24.53 -17.27
C LYS A 148 6.41 24.26 -18.73
N THR A 149 7.42 24.01 -19.56
CA THR A 149 7.22 23.61 -20.96
C THR A 149 6.61 22.22 -21.06
N VAL A 150 7.11 21.25 -20.29
CA VAL A 150 6.63 19.86 -20.33
C VAL A 150 5.31 19.68 -19.56
N TRP A 151 5.17 20.36 -18.42
CA TRP A 151 3.99 20.35 -17.55
C TRP A 151 3.53 21.78 -17.26
N PRO A 152 2.66 22.36 -18.11
CA PRO A 152 2.10 23.70 -17.91
C PRO A 152 1.22 23.78 -16.66
N THR A 153 0.52 22.68 -16.34
CA THR A 153 -0.29 22.53 -15.13
C THR A 153 0.53 21.83 -14.04
N ALA A 154 0.30 22.19 -12.78
CA ALA A 154 0.95 21.52 -11.66
C ALA A 154 0.55 20.02 -11.63
N VAL A 155 1.55 19.14 -11.75
CA VAL A 155 1.38 17.68 -11.71
C VAL A 155 2.16 17.11 -10.53
N SER A 156 1.50 16.26 -9.73
CA SER A 156 2.12 15.59 -8.58
C SER A 156 3.30 14.70 -8.96
N LEU A 157 4.20 14.43 -8.02
CA LEU A 157 5.33 13.51 -8.26
C LEU A 157 4.83 12.11 -8.62
N HIS A 158 3.75 11.67 -7.97
CA HIS A 158 3.14 10.38 -8.24
C HIS A 158 2.65 10.29 -9.69
N CYS A 159 1.97 11.30 -10.22
CA CYS A 159 1.53 11.29 -11.62
C CYS A 159 2.70 11.27 -12.60
N LYS A 160 3.77 12.02 -12.33
CA LYS A 160 4.98 12.00 -13.18
C LYS A 160 5.64 10.61 -13.21
N LEU A 161 5.69 9.90 -12.08
CA LEU A 161 6.37 8.61 -11.98
C LEU A 161 5.46 7.40 -12.26
N TYR A 162 4.19 7.45 -11.91
CA TYR A 162 3.24 6.33 -11.90
C TYR A 162 1.88 6.68 -12.51
N GLY A 163 1.81 7.78 -13.27
CA GLY A 163 0.60 8.19 -13.99
C GLY A 163 0.34 7.36 -15.23
N GLY A 164 -0.49 7.90 -16.12
CA GLY A 164 -0.80 7.26 -17.39
C GLY A 164 0.36 7.35 -18.38
N LYS A 165 0.25 6.63 -19.50
CA LYS A 165 1.28 6.61 -20.56
C LYS A 165 1.82 8.00 -20.92
N GLU A 166 0.94 8.97 -21.16
CA GLU A 166 1.31 10.34 -21.54
C GLU A 166 2.17 11.05 -20.47
N ASP A 167 1.86 10.86 -19.18
CA ASP A 167 2.65 11.43 -18.08
C ASP A 167 4.06 10.83 -18.02
N LEU A 168 4.16 9.52 -18.30
CA LEU A 168 5.43 8.81 -18.29
C LEU A 168 6.30 9.21 -19.50
N GLU A 169 5.72 9.35 -20.69
CA GLU A 169 6.40 9.84 -21.90
C GLU A 169 6.90 11.28 -21.69
N LYS A 170 6.10 12.15 -21.07
CA LYS A 170 6.51 13.50 -20.68
C LYS A 170 7.69 13.47 -19.71
N THR A 171 7.67 12.58 -18.73
CA THR A 171 8.75 12.45 -17.75
C THR A 171 10.05 11.98 -18.40
N ALA A 172 9.98 10.98 -19.28
CA ALA A 172 11.15 10.54 -20.02
C ALA A 172 11.69 11.64 -20.94
N SER A 173 10.81 12.35 -21.66
CA SER A 173 11.16 13.47 -22.52
C SER A 173 11.84 14.60 -21.74
N PHE A 174 11.31 14.95 -20.56
CA PHE A 174 11.92 15.94 -19.67
C PHE A 174 13.36 15.59 -19.30
N VAL A 175 13.62 14.33 -18.96
CA VAL A 175 15.00 13.90 -18.64
C VAL A 175 15.90 14.05 -19.87
N SER A 176 15.47 13.52 -21.02
CA SER A 176 16.26 13.61 -22.25
C SER A 176 16.59 15.07 -22.63
N LEU A 177 15.63 15.97 -22.47
CA LEU A 177 15.82 17.41 -22.74
C LEU A 177 16.67 18.12 -21.69
N SER A 178 16.62 17.67 -20.43
CA SER A 178 17.40 18.26 -19.34
C SER A 178 18.90 17.98 -19.42
N GLY A 179 19.31 17.00 -20.26
CA GLY A 179 20.71 16.55 -20.35
C GLY A 179 21.20 15.80 -19.11
N LEU A 180 20.32 15.51 -18.14
CA LEU A 180 20.66 14.74 -16.97
C LEU A 180 20.98 13.30 -17.36
N THR A 181 22.07 12.77 -16.83
CA THR A 181 22.27 11.33 -16.87
C THR A 181 21.66 10.70 -15.63
N ILE A 182 20.73 9.77 -15.85
CA ILE A 182 20.09 8.96 -14.81
C ILE A 182 20.44 7.51 -14.99
#